data_AF-A0AAW6ATA0-F1
#
_entry.id   AF-A0AAW6ATA0-F1
#
_cell.length_a   1.000
_cell.length_b   1.000
_cell.length_c   1.000
_cell.angle_alpha   90.00
_cell.angle_beta   90.00
_cell.angle_gamma   90.00
#
_symmetry.space_group_name_H-M   'P 1'
#
loop_
_entity.id
_entity.type
_entity.pdbx_description
1 polymer ?
#
loop_
_entity_poly.entity_id
_entity_poly.type
_entity_poly.pdbx_seq_one_letter_code
_entity_poly.pdbx_strand_id
1 'polypeptide(L)'
;MGTENLKRHIYDTVKEWQMKIGSLDESIGLYYPAESLKSLLGLEQSATRRQLDGALEKFCREVYPQLGETAFSCQGERYCIEIPEKGCAYIAEEIPEPEFLKNFLSAISDGEHSLERVRRCFSDFADKYGESYREEDREAEGMGCVFCFENDDFEPYVYCVESDEFGLTYHRFTREDYEELSR
;
A
#
# COMPACT_ATOMS: atom_id res chain seq x y z
N MET A 1 19.74 -2.31 6.84
CA MET A 1 18.46 -2.55 7.52
C MET A 1 17.74 -1.22 7.61
N GLY A 2 16.84 -0.98 6.67
CA GLY A 2 16.03 0.24 6.58
C GLY A 2 14.62 -0.08 7.02
N THR A 3 14.22 0.43 8.16
CA THR A 3 12.86 0.36 8.72
C THR A 3 11.92 1.36 8.06
N GLU A 4 12.48 2.35 7.35
CA GLU A 4 11.74 3.44 6.72
C GLU A 4 10.76 2.98 5.63
N ASN A 5 11.12 1.97 4.84
CA ASN A 5 10.23 1.45 3.79
C ASN A 5 9.00 0.79 4.40
N LEU A 6 9.17 -0.09 5.39
CA LEU A 6 8.05 -0.68 6.14
C LEU A 6 7.21 0.40 6.85
N LYS A 7 7.86 1.41 7.45
CA LYS A 7 7.16 2.51 8.13
C LYS A 7 6.28 3.30 7.17
N ARG A 8 6.85 3.72 6.03
CA ARG A 8 6.14 4.45 4.97
C ARG A 8 4.98 3.61 4.44
N HIS A 9 5.23 2.34 4.15
CA HIS A 9 4.20 1.44 3.65
C HIS A 9 3.02 1.30 4.64
N ILE A 10 3.30 1.15 5.94
CA ILE A 10 2.26 1.12 6.98
C ILE A 10 1.47 2.43 6.98
N TYR A 11 2.14 3.59 6.97
CA TYR A 11 1.45 4.89 6.96
C TYR A 11 0.55 5.03 5.74
N ASP A 12 1.05 4.71 4.55
CA ASP A 12 0.31 4.83 3.30
C ASP A 12 -0.88 3.86 3.24
N THR A 13 -0.73 2.64 3.79
CA THR A 13 -1.81 1.63 3.83
C THR A 13 -2.92 2.06 4.79
N VAL A 14 -2.56 2.48 6.01
CA VAL A 14 -3.53 2.92 7.01
C VAL A 14 -4.23 4.20 6.56
N LYS A 15 -3.49 5.13 5.96
CA LYS A 15 -4.09 6.37 5.41
C LYS A 15 -5.06 6.07 4.28
N GLU A 16 -4.73 5.14 3.39
CA GLU A 16 -5.65 4.68 2.36
C GLU A 16 -6.95 4.11 2.96
N TRP A 17 -6.85 3.28 3.98
CA TRP A 17 -8.02 2.73 4.65
C TRP A 17 -8.87 3.83 5.28
N GLN A 18 -8.24 4.79 5.96
CA GLN A 18 -8.95 5.94 6.52
C GLN A 18 -9.71 6.74 5.47
N MET A 19 -9.13 6.92 4.27
CA MET A 19 -9.77 7.62 3.16
C MET A 19 -10.93 6.81 2.56
N LYS A 20 -10.86 5.47 2.59
CA LYS A 20 -11.90 4.58 2.06
C LYS A 20 -13.11 4.42 2.98
N ILE A 21 -12.86 4.14 4.25
CA ILE A 21 -13.90 3.69 5.20
C ILE A 21 -14.13 4.66 6.36
N GLY A 22 -13.38 5.77 6.43
CA GLY A 22 -13.48 6.77 7.49
C GLY A 22 -12.53 6.50 8.66
N SER A 23 -12.80 7.12 9.81
CA SER A 23 -11.93 7.00 10.99
C SER A 23 -11.75 5.54 11.42
N LEU A 24 -10.52 5.19 11.78
CA LEU A 24 -10.17 3.89 12.35
C LEU A 24 -9.93 4.09 13.84
N ASP A 25 -11.02 4.04 14.61
CA ASP A 25 -11.00 4.24 16.07
C ASP A 25 -10.63 2.96 16.84
N GLU A 26 -10.14 1.93 16.16
CA GLU A 26 -9.76 0.64 16.73
C GLU A 26 -8.36 0.22 16.28
N SER A 27 -7.77 -0.75 16.97
CA SER A 27 -6.54 -1.40 16.54
C SER A 27 -6.77 -2.19 15.25
N ILE A 28 -5.81 -2.11 14.33
CA ILE A 28 -5.87 -2.80 13.04
C ILE A 28 -4.70 -3.75 12.87
N GLY A 29 -4.94 -4.86 12.16
CA GLY A 29 -3.91 -5.83 11.78
C GLY A 29 -3.56 -5.70 10.30
N LEU A 30 -2.28 -5.48 10.00
CA LEU A 30 -1.73 -5.47 8.64
C LEU A 30 -1.04 -6.80 8.36
N TYR A 31 -1.50 -7.51 7.34
CA TYR A 31 -1.03 -8.85 7.02
C TYR A 31 -0.04 -8.84 5.85
N TYR A 32 1.12 -9.46 6.07
CA TYR A 32 2.20 -9.50 5.09
C TYR A 32 2.73 -10.93 4.90
N PRO A 33 3.06 -11.32 3.66
CA PRO A 33 3.97 -12.44 3.42
C PRO A 33 5.34 -12.18 4.06
N ALA A 34 6.04 -13.26 4.43
CA ALA A 34 7.40 -13.15 4.97
C ALA A 34 8.38 -12.51 3.97
N GLU A 35 8.25 -12.82 2.69
CA GLU A 35 9.10 -12.30 1.61
C GLU A 35 8.95 -10.77 1.46
N SER A 36 7.71 -10.26 1.41
CA SER A 36 7.44 -8.81 1.38
C SER A 36 8.06 -8.07 2.56
N LEU A 37 7.98 -8.62 3.78
CA LEU A 37 8.60 -7.98 4.95
C LEU A 37 10.12 -7.98 4.88
N LYS A 38 10.75 -9.01 4.29
CA LYS A 38 12.20 -9.02 4.09
C LYS A 38 12.60 -7.89 3.15
N SER A 39 11.93 -7.75 2.02
CA SER A 39 12.16 -6.66 1.06
C SER A 39 11.96 -5.28 1.71
N LEU A 40 10.83 -5.08 2.39
CA LEU A 40 10.50 -3.82 3.10
C LEU A 40 11.47 -3.48 4.25
N LEU A 41 12.16 -4.45 4.84
CA LEU A 41 13.17 -4.22 5.89
C LEU A 41 14.60 -4.14 5.34
N GLY A 42 14.76 -4.33 4.02
CA GLY A 42 16.05 -4.43 3.35
C GLY A 42 16.86 -5.64 3.84
N LEU A 43 16.20 -6.78 3.99
CA LEU A 43 16.79 -8.08 4.28
C LEU A 43 16.89 -8.89 2.99
N GLU A 44 17.89 -9.77 2.93
CA GLU A 44 17.98 -10.78 1.87
C GLU A 44 16.80 -11.76 1.94
N GLN A 45 16.29 -12.24 0.79
CA GLN A 45 15.23 -13.27 0.78
C GLN A 45 15.67 -14.58 1.48
N SER A 46 16.98 -14.84 1.54
CA SER A 46 17.56 -15.95 2.30
C SER A 46 17.58 -15.75 3.83
N ALA A 47 17.17 -14.58 4.33
CA ALA A 47 17.15 -14.27 5.75
C ALA A 47 16.25 -15.26 6.52
N THR A 48 16.81 -15.78 7.61
CA THR A 48 16.11 -16.71 8.49
C THR A 48 14.95 -16.03 9.20
N ARG A 49 13.98 -16.84 9.64
CA ARG A 49 12.88 -16.41 10.50
C ARG A 49 13.33 -15.52 11.67
N ARG A 50 14.40 -15.94 12.36
CA ARG A 50 14.96 -15.23 13.51
C ARG A 50 15.51 -13.85 13.15
N GLN A 51 16.10 -13.70 11.96
CA GLN A 51 16.60 -12.39 11.49
C GLN A 51 15.44 -11.45 11.17
N LEU A 52 14.38 -11.97 10.55
CA LEU A 52 13.16 -11.20 10.27
C LEU A 52 12.46 -10.78 11.57
N ASP A 53 12.24 -11.71 12.52
CA ASP A 53 11.66 -11.41 13.82
C ASP A 53 12.47 -10.34 14.58
N GLY A 54 13.80 -10.46 14.60
CA GLY A 54 14.67 -9.46 15.23
C GLY A 54 14.63 -8.09 14.55
N ALA A 55 14.42 -8.05 13.24
CA ALA A 55 14.24 -6.80 12.49
C ALA A 55 12.88 -6.16 12.81
N LEU A 56 11.81 -6.96 12.93
CA LEU A 56 10.48 -6.49 13.34
C LEU A 56 10.46 -5.99 14.78
N GLU A 57 11.13 -6.68 15.70
CA GLU A 57 11.30 -6.19 17.08
C GLU A 57 12.02 -4.84 17.12
N LYS A 58 13.04 -4.66 16.27
CA LYS A 58 13.73 -3.37 16.14
C LYS A 58 12.79 -2.31 15.59
N PHE A 59 12.03 -2.64 14.54
CA PHE A 59 11.03 -1.76 13.96
C PHE A 59 10.01 -1.29 14.99
N CYS A 60 9.39 -2.20 15.76
CA CYS A 60 8.41 -1.87 16.80
C CYS A 60 8.97 -0.90 17.85
N ARG A 61 10.22 -1.08 18.28
CA ARG A 61 10.88 -0.15 19.21
C ARG A 61 11.10 1.24 18.61
N GLU A 62 11.42 1.30 17.31
CA GLU A 62 11.72 2.54 16.61
C GLU A 62 10.47 3.39 16.37
N VAL A 63 9.35 2.76 16.02
CA VAL A 63 8.09 3.46 15.73
C VAL A 63 7.23 3.71 16.97
N TYR A 64 7.61 3.19 18.14
CA TYR A 64 6.86 3.36 19.40
C TYR A 64 6.45 4.81 19.72
N PRO A 65 7.31 5.83 19.52
CA PRO A 65 6.92 7.22 19.80
C PRO A 65 5.69 7.67 18.99
N GLN A 66 5.61 7.27 17.72
CA GLN A 66 4.54 7.63 16.79
C GLN A 66 3.35 6.66 16.87
N LEU A 67 3.61 5.36 16.74
CA LEU A 67 2.59 4.33 16.57
C LEU A 67 2.14 3.67 17.88
N GLY A 68 2.83 3.91 19.00
CA GLY A 68 2.52 3.27 20.27
C GLY A 68 3.00 1.82 20.35
N GLU A 69 2.29 0.99 21.15
CA GLU A 69 2.65 -0.42 21.40
C GLU A 69 2.30 -1.32 20.21
N THR A 70 2.97 -1.12 19.07
CA THR A 70 2.85 -2.02 17.92
C THR A 70 3.38 -3.40 18.27
N ALA A 71 2.64 -4.44 17.89
CA ALA A 71 3.05 -5.83 18.07
C ALA A 71 3.08 -6.54 16.72
N PHE A 72 3.78 -7.67 16.65
CA PHE A 72 3.68 -8.56 15.50
C PHE A 72 3.47 -10.00 15.94
N SER A 73 2.76 -10.76 15.10
CA SER A 73 2.57 -12.19 15.27
C SER A 73 2.78 -12.89 13.93
N CYS A 74 2.99 -14.20 13.94
CA CYS A 74 3.00 -14.98 12.71
C CYS A 74 2.11 -16.21 12.83
N GLN A 75 1.35 -16.44 11.77
CA GLN A 75 0.48 -17.58 11.61
C GLN A 75 0.79 -18.23 10.25
N GLY A 76 1.44 -19.40 10.27
CA GLY A 76 1.92 -20.05 9.06
C GLY A 76 3.02 -19.24 8.37
N GLU A 77 2.76 -18.81 7.13
CA GLU A 77 3.70 -18.03 6.30
C GLU A 77 3.40 -16.52 6.30
N ARG A 78 2.39 -16.08 7.07
CA ARG A 78 1.96 -14.69 7.13
C ARG A 78 2.23 -14.07 8.48
N TYR A 79 2.75 -12.86 8.44
CA TYR A 79 2.91 -12.00 9.60
C TYR A 79 1.73 -11.05 9.70
N CYS A 80 1.30 -10.77 10.91
CA CYS A 80 0.39 -9.69 11.21
C CYS A 80 1.14 -8.65 12.05
N ILE A 81 1.14 -7.39 11.61
CA ILE A 81 1.62 -6.24 12.39
C ILE A 81 0.38 -5.51 12.91
N GLU A 82 0.23 -5.45 14.22
CA GLU A 82 -0.86 -4.75 14.88
C GLU A 82 -0.48 -3.29 15.12
N ILE A 83 -1.32 -2.38 14.62
CA ILE A 83 -1.24 -0.95 14.86
C ILE A 83 -2.34 -0.59 15.86
N PRO A 84 -2.01 -0.11 17.06
CA PRO A 84 -3.03 0.25 18.05
C PRO A 84 -3.74 1.54 17.65
N GLU A 85 -4.88 1.82 18.28
CA GLU A 85 -5.69 3.03 18.07
C GLU A 85 -4.85 4.32 18.08
N LYS A 86 -3.90 4.43 19.02
CA LYS A 86 -2.96 5.57 19.08
C LYS A 86 -2.19 5.77 17.76
N GLY A 87 -1.74 4.69 17.14
CA GLY A 87 -1.03 4.74 15.87
C GLY A 87 -1.94 5.12 14.71
N CYS A 88 -3.18 4.61 14.69
CA CYS A 88 -4.20 5.02 13.74
C CYS A 88 -4.48 6.53 13.83
N ALA A 89 -4.66 7.04 15.06
CA ALA A 89 -4.88 8.47 15.31
C ALA A 89 -3.69 9.33 14.86
N TYR A 90 -2.45 8.92 15.20
CA TYR A 90 -1.25 9.61 14.73
C TYR A 90 -1.21 9.70 13.19
N ILE A 91 -1.52 8.61 12.49
CA ILE A 91 -1.52 8.59 11.02
C ILE A 91 -2.63 9.50 10.46
N ALA A 92 -3.79 9.54 11.11
CA ALA A 92 -4.89 10.41 10.70
C ALA A 92 -4.50 11.89 10.76
N GLU A 93 -3.82 12.29 11.83
CA GLU A 93 -3.47 13.68 12.14
C GLU A 93 -2.20 14.16 11.41
N GLU A 94 -1.14 13.35 11.41
CA GLU A 94 0.20 13.80 10.99
C GLU A 94 0.54 13.44 9.55
N ILE A 95 -0.09 12.41 8.97
CA ILE A 95 0.19 11.99 7.60
C ILE A 95 -0.80 12.69 6.65
N PRO A 96 -0.32 13.50 5.69
CA PRO A 96 -1.21 14.20 4.76
C PRO A 96 -1.91 13.21 3.83
N GLU A 97 -3.11 13.58 3.39
CA GLU A 97 -3.81 12.84 2.33
C GLU A 97 -3.01 12.97 1.02
N PRO A 98 -2.60 11.85 0.39
CA PRO A 98 -1.96 11.92 -0.91
C PRO A 98 -2.95 12.42 -1.95
N GLU A 99 -2.58 13.47 -2.70
CA GLU A 99 -3.47 14.10 -3.69
C GLU A 99 -3.90 13.08 -4.76
N PHE A 100 -2.96 12.27 -5.25
CA PHE A 100 -3.25 11.26 -6.25
C PHE A 100 -4.27 10.23 -5.74
N LEU A 101 -4.01 9.65 -4.57
CA LEU A 101 -4.88 8.65 -3.97
C LEU A 101 -6.30 9.18 -3.77
N LYS A 102 -6.43 10.45 -3.35
CA LYS A 102 -7.73 11.11 -3.22
C LYS A 102 -8.49 11.20 -4.55
N ASN A 103 -7.81 11.64 -5.60
CA ASN A 103 -8.40 11.75 -6.93
C ASN A 103 -8.76 10.37 -7.50
N PHE A 104 -7.89 9.38 -7.29
CA PHE A 104 -8.08 7.99 -7.70
C PHE A 104 -9.28 7.35 -7.00
N LEU A 105 -9.39 7.49 -5.67
CA LEU A 105 -10.54 6.99 -4.91
C LEU A 105 -11.84 7.62 -5.39
N SER A 106 -11.87 8.93 -5.66
CA SER A 106 -13.04 9.60 -6.25
C SER A 106 -13.39 9.05 -7.63
N ALA A 107 -12.39 8.75 -8.47
CA ALA A 107 -12.61 8.15 -9.79
C ALA A 107 -13.23 6.74 -9.71
N ILE A 108 -12.95 5.99 -8.64
CA ILE A 108 -13.48 4.63 -8.43
C ILE A 108 -14.82 4.63 -7.68
N SER A 109 -15.07 5.57 -6.75
CA SER A 109 -16.26 5.53 -5.87
C SER A 109 -17.52 6.20 -6.43
N ASP A 110 -17.43 7.04 -7.45
CA ASP A 110 -18.59 7.75 -8.00
C ASP A 110 -19.41 6.88 -8.98
N GLY A 111 -20.76 6.93 -8.87
CA GLY A 111 -21.73 6.09 -9.60
C GLY A 111 -21.73 6.09 -11.14
N GLU A 112 -20.76 6.77 -11.77
CA GLU A 112 -20.35 6.58 -13.16
C GLU A 112 -18.98 5.87 -13.16
N HIS A 113 -18.96 4.63 -12.67
CA HIS A 113 -17.77 3.80 -12.57
C HIS A 113 -17.30 3.40 -13.97
N SER A 114 -16.24 4.04 -14.49
CA SER A 114 -15.65 3.64 -15.75
C SER A 114 -14.13 3.68 -15.70
N LEU A 115 -13.51 2.68 -16.32
CA LEU A 115 -12.06 2.60 -16.46
C LEU A 115 -11.49 3.85 -17.18
N GLU A 116 -12.28 4.51 -18.03
CA GLU A 116 -11.92 5.78 -18.65
C GLU A 116 -11.68 6.91 -17.64
N ARG A 117 -12.42 6.95 -16.52
CA ARG A 117 -12.17 7.93 -15.46
C ARG A 117 -10.86 7.64 -14.73
N VAL A 118 -10.53 6.37 -14.52
CA VAL A 118 -9.24 5.98 -13.94
C VAL A 118 -8.11 6.43 -14.88
N ARG A 119 -8.20 6.11 -16.18
CA ARG A 119 -7.24 6.58 -17.20
C ARG A 119 -7.08 8.09 -17.19
N ARG A 120 -8.19 8.83 -17.14
CA ARG A 120 -8.18 10.28 -17.06
C ARG A 120 -7.56 10.78 -15.76
N CYS A 121 -7.80 10.13 -14.62
CA CYS A 121 -7.16 10.46 -13.35
C CYS A 121 -5.62 10.35 -13.45
N PHE A 122 -5.11 9.28 -14.05
CA PHE A 122 -3.66 9.14 -14.29
C PHE A 122 -3.14 10.18 -15.28
N SER A 123 -3.82 10.39 -16.40
CA SER A 123 -3.43 11.37 -17.43
C SER A 123 -3.42 12.80 -16.90
N ASP A 124 -4.50 13.25 -16.26
CA ASP A 124 -4.63 14.61 -15.73
C ASP A 124 -3.56 14.88 -14.65
N PHE A 125 -3.23 13.86 -13.83
CA PHE A 125 -2.20 13.98 -12.80
C PHE A 125 -0.79 13.98 -13.39
N ALA A 126 -0.52 13.10 -14.36
CA ALA A 126 0.73 13.06 -15.12
C ALA A 126 0.99 14.41 -15.81
N ASP A 127 0.01 14.94 -16.54
CA ASP A 127 0.09 16.24 -17.23
C ASP A 127 0.32 17.40 -16.26
N LYS A 128 -0.35 17.39 -15.11
CA LYS A 128 -0.21 18.45 -14.08
C LYS A 128 1.22 18.52 -13.52
N TYR A 129 1.88 17.38 -13.35
CA TYR A 129 3.20 17.29 -12.72
C TYR A 129 4.35 17.07 -13.70
N GLY A 130 4.06 16.90 -15.00
CA GLY A 130 5.08 16.63 -16.02
C GLY A 130 5.66 15.22 -15.92
N GLU A 131 4.87 14.27 -15.41
CA GLU A 131 5.24 12.87 -15.23
C GLU A 131 4.68 12.00 -16.37
N SER A 132 5.16 10.77 -16.48
CA SER A 132 4.62 9.75 -17.38
C SER A 132 4.03 8.60 -16.56
N TYR A 133 3.06 7.90 -17.15
CA TYR A 133 2.48 6.68 -16.58
C TYR A 133 2.38 5.60 -17.65
N ARG A 134 2.33 4.34 -17.20
CA ARG A 134 2.07 3.17 -18.03
C ARG A 134 0.73 2.57 -17.68
N GLU A 135 0.05 2.09 -18.72
CA GLU A 135 -1.15 1.28 -18.63
C GLU A 135 -0.89 -0.04 -19.37
N GLU A 136 -1.19 -1.15 -18.70
CA GLU A 136 -1.08 -2.50 -19.28
C GLU A 136 -2.38 -3.26 -19.04
N ASP A 137 -2.90 -3.90 -20.09
CA ASP A 137 -4.01 -4.84 -19.97
C ASP A 137 -3.46 -6.22 -19.57
N ARG A 138 -3.82 -6.66 -18.38
CA ARG A 138 -3.48 -7.96 -17.80
C ARG A 138 -4.71 -8.71 -17.32
N GLU A 139 -5.84 -8.52 -18.00
CA GLU A 139 -7.09 -9.23 -17.67
C GLU A 139 -6.91 -10.75 -17.78
N ALA A 140 -6.13 -11.23 -18.75
CA ALA A 140 -5.81 -12.65 -18.92
C ALA A 140 -5.03 -13.27 -17.75
N GLU A 141 -4.33 -12.45 -16.97
CA GLU A 141 -3.58 -12.85 -15.76
C GLU A 141 -4.41 -12.66 -14.48
N GLY A 142 -5.67 -12.21 -14.60
CA GLY A 142 -6.55 -11.92 -13.47
C GLY A 142 -6.18 -10.65 -12.70
N MET A 143 -5.45 -9.71 -13.32
CA MET A 143 -5.03 -8.44 -12.71
C MET A 143 -5.79 -7.22 -13.25
N GLY A 144 -6.66 -7.41 -14.23
CA GLY A 144 -7.38 -6.32 -14.90
C GLY A 144 -6.43 -5.36 -15.61
N CYS A 145 -6.75 -4.07 -15.55
CA CYS A 145 -5.92 -3.00 -16.09
C CYS A 145 -4.95 -2.48 -15.04
N VAL A 146 -3.66 -2.55 -15.34
CA VAL A 146 -2.58 -2.19 -14.43
C VAL A 146 -2.05 -0.80 -14.78
N PHE A 147 -2.01 0.08 -13.79
CA PHE A 147 -1.52 1.44 -13.91
C PHE A 147 -0.35 1.69 -12.96
N CYS A 148 0.69 2.37 -13.42
CA CYS A 148 1.76 2.89 -12.56
C CYS A 148 2.40 4.13 -13.20
N PHE A 149 2.84 5.09 -12.37
CA PHE A 149 3.71 6.17 -12.85
C PHE A 149 5.10 5.61 -13.18
N GLU A 150 5.89 6.28 -14.01
CA GLU A 150 7.27 5.81 -14.29
C GLU A 150 8.28 6.24 -13.23
N ASN A 151 7.94 7.26 -12.44
CA ASN A 151 8.77 7.82 -11.39
C ASN A 151 8.34 7.32 -10.00
N ASP A 152 9.18 6.48 -9.37
CA ASP A 152 8.91 5.85 -8.08
C ASP A 152 8.97 6.83 -6.91
N ASP A 153 9.77 7.89 -7.05
CA ASP A 153 9.84 8.93 -6.03
C ASP A 153 8.56 9.77 -6.01
N PHE A 154 7.80 9.77 -7.12
CA PHE A 154 6.54 10.48 -7.26
C PHE A 154 5.35 9.68 -6.74
N GLU A 155 5.12 8.47 -7.27
CA GLU A 155 4.05 7.56 -6.85
C GLU A 155 4.54 6.11 -7.01
N PRO A 156 5.00 5.46 -5.92
CA PRO A 156 5.70 4.17 -5.98
C PRO A 156 4.78 2.95 -6.11
N TYR A 157 3.47 3.15 -6.17
CA TYR A 157 2.50 2.07 -6.15
C TYR A 157 2.02 1.68 -7.56
N VAL A 158 1.72 0.39 -7.69
CA VAL A 158 1.05 -0.20 -8.85
C VAL A 158 -0.42 -0.41 -8.51
N TYR A 159 -1.30 0.01 -9.42
CA TYR A 159 -2.75 -0.04 -9.25
C TYR A 159 -3.32 -1.03 -10.26
N CYS A 160 -3.77 -2.18 -9.77
CA CYS A 160 -4.49 -3.18 -10.55
C CYS A 160 -5.98 -2.89 -10.42
N VAL A 161 -6.64 -2.52 -11.52
CA VAL A 161 -8.05 -2.12 -11.54
C VAL A 161 -8.85 -3.12 -12.37
N GLU A 162 -9.83 -3.74 -11.74
CA GLU A 162 -10.74 -4.67 -12.36
C GLU A 162 -12.13 -4.04 -12.48
N SER A 163 -12.82 -4.35 -13.57
CA SER A 163 -14.19 -3.90 -13.80
C SER A 163 -15.10 -5.12 -13.85
N ASP A 164 -16.12 -5.13 -13.01
CA ASP A 164 -17.15 -6.16 -12.98
C ASP A 164 -18.57 -5.55 -13.13
N GLU A 165 -19.60 -6.38 -13.04
CA GLU A 165 -21.00 -5.96 -13.16
C GLU A 165 -21.48 -5.04 -12.01
N PHE A 166 -20.73 -4.95 -10.92
CA PHE A 166 -21.03 -4.16 -9.73
C PHE A 166 -20.21 -2.86 -9.62
N GLY A 167 -19.15 -2.73 -10.43
CA GLY A 167 -18.37 -1.49 -10.55
C GLY A 167 -16.90 -1.75 -10.78
N LEU A 168 -16.07 -0.82 -10.29
CA LEU A 168 -14.61 -0.94 -10.31
C LEU A 168 -14.12 -1.43 -8.95
N THR A 169 -13.28 -2.45 -8.97
CA THR A 169 -12.49 -2.88 -7.81
C THR A 169 -11.02 -2.63 -8.10
N TYR A 170 -10.21 -2.52 -7.05
CA TYR A 170 -8.78 -2.33 -7.25
C TYR A 170 -7.94 -2.92 -6.12
N HIS A 171 -6.71 -3.29 -6.48
CA HIS A 171 -5.64 -3.63 -5.58
C HIS A 171 -4.46 -2.70 -5.79
N ARG A 172 -3.82 -2.30 -4.70
CA ARG A 172 -2.62 -1.45 -4.71
C ARG A 172 -1.45 -2.24 -4.14
N PHE A 173 -0.36 -2.31 -4.88
CA PHE A 173 0.83 -3.06 -4.53
C PHE A 173 2.07 -2.18 -4.59
N THR A 174 3.08 -2.51 -3.79
CA THR A 174 4.43 -2.03 -4.08
C THR A 174 4.92 -2.64 -5.40
N ARG A 175 5.90 -2.00 -6.06
CA ARG A 175 6.50 -2.60 -7.27
C ARG A 175 7.09 -3.98 -7.00
N GLU A 176 7.79 -4.14 -5.89
CA GLU A 176 8.42 -5.39 -5.52
C GLU A 176 7.38 -6.50 -5.35
N ASP A 177 6.29 -6.24 -4.63
CA ASP A 177 5.19 -7.20 -4.46
C ASP A 177 4.50 -7.51 -5.79
N TYR A 178 4.28 -6.50 -6.64
CA TYR A 178 3.67 -6.68 -7.95
C TYR A 178 4.55 -7.55 -8.87
N GLU A 179 5.87 -7.31 -8.88
CA GLU A 179 6.81 -8.12 -9.64
C GLU A 179 6.82 -9.57 -9.17
N GLU A 180 6.76 -9.83 -7.86
CA GLU A 180 6.67 -11.18 -7.32
C GLU A 180 5.36 -11.89 -7.69
N LEU A 181 4.24 -11.16 -7.74
CA LEU A 181 2.94 -11.69 -8.17
C LEU A 181 2.90 -12.03 -9.67
N SER A 182 3.66 -11.29 -10.48
CA SER A 182 3.71 -11.44 -11.94
C SER A 182 4.71 -12.48 -12.47
N ARG A 183 5.43 -13.17 -11.56
CA ARG A 183 6.42 -14.21 -11.90
C ARG A 183 5.81 -15.60 -12.03
#